data_AF-A0A165CX32-F1
#
_entry.id   AF-A0A165CX32-F1
#
_cell.length_a   1.000
_cell.length_b   1.000
_cell.length_c   1.000
_cell.angle_alpha   90.00
_cell.angle_beta   90.00
_cell.angle_gamma   90.00
#
_symmetry.space_group_name_H-M   'P 1'
#
loop_
_entity.id
_entity.type
_entity.pdbx_description
1 polymer ?
#
loop_
_entity_poly.entity_id
_entity_poly.type
_entity_poly.pdbx_seq_one_letter_code
_entity_poly.pdbx_strand_id
1 'polypeptide(L)'
;MLTLAGKDAAVRFTNLSQASRDRLAASLSDATSLAELGAHTEGVLALMKANNVPLESVCLLDPKAEKELSPEDGDGRFQMFLFGGILGDDPPRDRTSELRKLGFPNRHLGSVQMTTDTALGVTKLVVHDKVPLQEIPYVDFPTIVFNAKESVEMPFRYIVRDGGPLLPPGMREHLKKDLDRGFDF
;
A
#
# COMPACT_ATOMS: atom_id res chain seq x y z
N MET A 1 -5.90 -2.71 -3.61
CA MET A 1 -5.40 -3.35 -2.37
C MET A 1 -5.92 -4.77 -2.19
N LEU A 2 -7.21 -5.01 -1.91
CA LEU A 2 -7.71 -6.37 -1.66
C LEU A 2 -7.47 -7.36 -2.82
N THR A 3 -7.60 -6.89 -4.06
CA THR A 3 -7.28 -7.68 -5.27
C THR A 3 -5.79 -8.03 -5.37
N LEU A 4 -4.90 -7.12 -4.95
CA LEU A 4 -3.45 -7.33 -4.99
C LEU A 4 -2.99 -8.30 -3.89
N ALA A 5 -3.60 -8.19 -2.70
CA ALA A 5 -3.34 -9.11 -1.59
C ALA A 5 -3.80 -10.54 -1.94
N GLY A 6 -4.96 -10.68 -2.59
CA GLY A 6 -5.52 -11.98 -2.97
C GLY A 6 -6.30 -12.67 -1.85
N LYS A 7 -7.09 -13.69 -2.22
CA LYS A 7 -8.06 -14.36 -1.33
C LYS A 7 -7.48 -15.04 -0.08
N ASP A 8 -6.20 -15.39 -0.12
CA ASP A 8 -5.51 -16.13 0.96
C ASP A 8 -4.87 -15.17 1.99
N ALA A 9 -5.14 -13.87 1.86
CA ALA A 9 -4.63 -12.82 2.73
C ALA A 9 -5.76 -12.01 3.38
N ALA A 10 -5.42 -11.27 4.43
CA ALA A 10 -6.29 -10.29 5.07
C ALA A 10 -5.67 -8.90 5.01
N VAL A 11 -6.48 -7.88 4.72
CA VAL A 11 -6.10 -6.47 4.76
C VAL A 11 -6.93 -5.78 5.82
N ARG A 12 -6.25 -5.25 6.85
CA ARG A 12 -6.89 -4.58 7.98
C ARG A 12 -6.60 -3.09 7.95
N PHE A 13 -7.64 -2.28 7.87
CA PHE A 13 -7.60 -0.84 8.03
C PHE A 13 -7.86 -0.51 9.49
N THR A 14 -6.92 0.18 10.13
CA THR A 14 -7.02 0.55 11.56
C THR A 14 -7.10 2.06 11.73
N ASN A 15 -7.47 2.51 12.93
CA ASN A 15 -7.51 3.92 13.28
C ASN A 15 -8.47 4.75 12.40
N LEU A 16 -9.53 4.10 11.90
CA LEU A 16 -10.57 4.75 11.10
C LEU A 16 -11.51 5.55 12.00
N SER A 17 -12.06 6.65 11.48
CA SER A 17 -13.27 7.22 12.08
C SER A 17 -14.45 6.28 11.89
N GLN A 18 -15.43 6.36 12.78
CA GLN A 18 -16.67 5.58 12.70
C GLN A 18 -17.32 5.68 11.30
N ALA A 19 -17.46 6.90 10.79
CA ALA A 19 -18.00 7.14 9.45
C ALA A 19 -17.17 6.51 8.32
N SER A 20 -15.84 6.50 8.42
CA SER A 20 -14.97 5.89 7.41
C SER A 20 -15.06 4.37 7.44
N ARG A 21 -15.15 3.77 8.63
CA ARG A 21 -15.36 2.34 8.81
C ARG A 21 -16.66 1.89 8.15
N ASP A 22 -17.74 2.59 8.42
CA ASP A 22 -19.07 2.22 7.91
C ASP A 22 -19.15 2.40 6.39
N ARG A 23 -18.55 3.45 5.84
CA ARG A 23 -18.42 3.63 4.37
C ARG A 23 -17.60 2.52 3.73
N LEU A 24 -16.47 2.15 4.33
CA LEU A 24 -15.59 1.11 3.78
C LEU A 24 -16.29 -0.25 3.78
N ALA A 25 -17.00 -0.57 4.86
CA ALA A 25 -17.80 -1.79 4.97
C ALA A 25 -18.92 -1.84 3.92
N ALA A 26 -19.60 -0.73 3.67
CA ALA A 26 -20.65 -0.64 2.65
C ALA A 26 -20.11 -0.76 1.21
N SER A 27 -18.95 -0.17 0.90
CA SER A 27 -18.39 -0.18 -0.45
C SER A 27 -17.80 -1.52 -0.89
N LEU A 28 -17.60 -2.47 0.02
CA LEU A 28 -16.84 -3.70 -0.22
C LEU A 28 -17.60 -4.98 0.19
N SER A 29 -18.93 -4.91 0.35
CA SER A 29 -19.76 -6.01 0.84
C SER A 29 -19.89 -7.21 -0.11
N ASP A 30 -19.62 -7.06 -1.41
CA ASP A 30 -19.95 -8.06 -2.44
C ASP A 30 -18.74 -8.74 -3.13
N ALA A 31 -17.57 -8.79 -2.49
CA ALA A 31 -16.35 -9.23 -3.17
C ALA A 31 -15.79 -10.57 -2.65
N THR A 32 -16.36 -11.69 -3.12
CA THR A 32 -16.00 -13.06 -2.70
C THR A 32 -14.64 -13.58 -3.18
N SER A 33 -13.99 -12.88 -4.12
CA SER A 33 -12.69 -13.28 -4.69
C SER A 33 -11.50 -12.43 -4.21
N LEU A 34 -11.71 -11.61 -3.16
CA LEU A 34 -10.72 -10.66 -2.66
C LEU A 34 -10.16 -11.11 -1.30
N ALA A 35 -9.07 -10.46 -0.86
CA ALA A 35 -8.57 -10.58 0.50
C ALA A 35 -9.66 -10.27 1.54
N GLU A 36 -9.60 -10.93 2.69
CA GLU A 36 -10.45 -10.63 3.84
C GLU A 36 -10.27 -9.17 4.26
N LEU A 37 -11.37 -8.42 4.36
CA LEU A 37 -11.35 -7.03 4.78
C LEU A 37 -11.63 -6.90 6.28
N GLY A 38 -10.70 -6.30 7.02
CA GLY A 38 -10.95 -5.81 8.37
C GLY A 38 -10.99 -4.28 8.39
N ALA A 39 -12.02 -3.68 8.98
CA ALA A 39 -12.13 -2.24 9.17
C ALA A 39 -12.35 -1.92 10.66
N HIS A 40 -11.37 -1.26 11.27
CA HIS A 40 -11.29 -1.07 12.72
C HIS A 40 -11.15 0.40 13.09
N THR A 41 -11.88 0.80 14.12
CA THR A 41 -11.76 2.13 14.76
C THR A 41 -10.56 2.20 15.68
N GLU A 42 -10.18 1.05 16.24
CA GLU A 42 -9.05 0.84 17.12
C GLU A 42 -7.73 1.05 16.37
N GLY A 43 -6.74 1.60 17.08
CA GLY A 43 -5.37 1.70 16.58
C GLY A 43 -4.68 0.34 16.52
N VAL A 44 -3.61 0.25 15.72
CA VAL A 44 -2.88 -1.00 15.46
C VAL A 44 -2.42 -1.72 16.73
N LEU A 45 -1.91 -0.99 17.74
CA LEU A 45 -1.43 -1.59 18.99
C LEU A 45 -2.56 -2.24 19.80
N ALA A 46 -3.74 -1.61 19.83
CA ALA A 46 -4.90 -2.18 20.52
C ALA A 46 -5.41 -3.43 19.81
N LEU A 47 -5.44 -3.41 18.47
CA LEU A 47 -5.81 -4.56 17.66
C LEU A 47 -4.82 -5.72 17.84
N MET A 48 -3.51 -5.44 17.85
CA MET A 48 -2.47 -6.44 18.12
C MET A 48 -2.66 -7.08 19.48
N LYS A 49 -2.87 -6.26 20.53
CA LYS A 49 -3.11 -6.75 21.89
C LYS A 49 -4.35 -7.65 21.97
N ALA A 50 -5.45 -7.27 21.33
CA ALA A 50 -6.68 -8.05 21.33
C ALA A 50 -6.52 -9.42 20.63
N ASN A 51 -5.62 -9.51 19.66
CA ASN A 51 -5.36 -10.74 18.90
C ASN A 51 -4.08 -11.48 19.34
N ASN A 52 -3.46 -11.07 20.45
CA ASN A 52 -2.20 -11.63 20.96
C ASN A 52 -1.06 -11.65 19.91
N VAL A 53 -0.98 -10.60 19.09
CA VAL A 53 0.09 -10.44 18.09
C VAL A 53 1.29 -9.73 18.75
N PRO A 54 2.45 -10.40 18.90
CA PRO A 54 3.62 -9.79 19.49
C PRO A 54 4.30 -8.82 18.51
N LEU A 55 4.95 -7.78 19.05
CA LEU A 55 5.47 -6.65 18.28
C LEU A 55 6.57 -7.05 17.30
N GLU A 56 7.44 -7.98 17.70
CA GLU A 56 8.52 -8.54 16.89
C GLU A 56 8.03 -9.34 15.68
N SER A 57 6.76 -9.73 15.65
CA SER A 57 6.13 -10.42 14.52
C SER A 57 5.43 -9.48 13.54
N VAL A 58 5.56 -8.16 13.72
CA VAL A 58 4.98 -7.15 12.83
C VAL A 58 6.09 -6.34 12.16
N CYS A 59 6.21 -6.47 10.84
CA CYS A 59 7.20 -5.71 10.07
C CYS A 59 6.63 -4.38 9.61
N LEU A 60 7.22 -3.27 10.04
CA LEU A 60 6.91 -1.92 9.54
C LEU A 60 7.62 -1.68 8.20
N LEU A 61 6.84 -1.32 7.17
CA LEU A 61 7.40 -0.87 5.89
C LEU A 61 7.78 0.60 6.02
N ASP A 62 9.08 0.86 6.01
CA ASP A 62 9.66 2.16 6.31
C ASP A 62 10.74 2.53 5.28
N PRO A 63 10.58 3.61 4.52
CA PRO A 63 11.60 4.08 3.58
C PRO A 63 12.97 4.38 4.22
N LYS A 64 13.03 4.60 5.54
CA LYS A 64 14.26 4.85 6.29
C LYS A 64 14.85 3.62 6.99
N ALA A 65 14.27 2.43 6.80
CA ALA A 65 14.87 1.20 7.32
C ALA A 65 16.22 0.93 6.63
N GLU A 66 17.15 0.29 7.36
CA GLU A 66 18.47 -0.05 6.82
C GLU A 66 18.44 -1.30 5.92
N LYS A 67 17.51 -2.23 6.17
CA LYS A 67 17.41 -3.51 5.47
C LYS A 67 16.27 -3.50 4.47
N GLU A 68 16.53 -3.98 3.27
CA GLU A 68 15.49 -4.20 2.27
C GLU A 68 14.62 -5.39 2.64
N LEU A 69 13.34 -5.33 2.27
CA LEU A 69 12.44 -6.47 2.37
C LEU A 69 12.93 -7.58 1.43
N SER A 70 13.05 -8.81 1.95
CA SER A 70 13.54 -9.95 1.17
C SER A 70 12.59 -11.16 1.25
N PRO A 71 12.70 -12.14 0.34
CA PRO A 71 11.86 -13.35 0.34
C PRO A 71 11.88 -14.12 1.67
N GLU A 72 12.99 -14.10 2.40
CA GLU A 72 13.17 -14.73 3.71
C GLU A 72 12.27 -14.11 4.78
N ASP A 73 11.84 -12.86 4.62
CA ASP A 73 10.93 -12.22 5.57
C ASP A 73 9.50 -12.79 5.51
N GLY A 74 9.19 -13.62 4.51
CA GLY A 74 7.96 -14.40 4.44
C GLY A 74 8.11 -15.86 4.90
N ASP A 75 9.09 -16.19 5.74
CA ASP A 75 9.30 -17.54 6.30
C ASP A 75 8.42 -17.86 7.52
N GLY A 76 7.58 -16.90 7.93
CA GLY A 76 6.72 -17.00 9.11
C GLY A 76 7.22 -16.18 10.31
N ARG A 77 8.40 -15.54 10.24
CA ARG A 77 8.86 -14.62 11.30
C ARG A 77 7.93 -13.42 11.51
N PHE A 78 7.30 -12.96 10.43
CA PHE A 78 6.34 -11.87 10.46
C PHE A 78 4.94 -12.42 10.18
N GLN A 79 4.01 -12.12 11.08
CA GLN A 79 2.58 -12.39 10.92
C GLN A 79 1.87 -11.26 10.19
N MET A 80 2.41 -10.04 10.27
CA MET A 80 1.79 -8.85 9.68
C MET A 80 2.83 -7.91 9.09
N PHE A 81 2.41 -7.23 8.03
CA PHE A 81 3.15 -6.14 7.39
C PHE A 81 2.37 -4.85 7.58
N LEU A 82 2.98 -3.90 8.29
CA LEU A 82 2.37 -2.64 8.68
C LEU A 82 2.79 -1.53 7.71
N PHE A 83 1.81 -0.92 7.05
CA PHE A 83 2.00 0.22 6.18
C PHE A 83 1.57 1.48 6.93
N GLY A 84 2.45 2.49 6.99
CA GLY A 84 2.07 3.80 7.51
C GLY A 84 0.91 4.40 6.71
N GLY A 85 0.00 5.10 7.38
CA GLY A 85 -1.09 5.82 6.73
C GLY A 85 -0.59 7.09 6.04
N ILE A 86 -0.35 7.01 4.74
CA ILE A 86 0.27 8.10 3.99
C ILE A 86 -0.30 8.07 2.57
N LEU A 87 -1.35 8.86 2.33
CA LEU A 87 -1.53 9.39 0.97
C LEU A 87 -0.22 10.14 0.66
N GLY A 88 0.50 9.66 -0.35
CA GLY A 88 1.85 10.13 -0.67
C GLY A 88 1.84 11.62 -0.98
N ASP A 89 2.60 12.39 -0.22
CA ASP A 89 2.99 13.74 -0.61
C ASP A 89 4.31 13.64 -1.38
N ASP A 90 4.52 14.54 -2.33
CA ASP A 90 5.83 14.82 -2.92
C ASP A 90 6.22 16.27 -2.56
N PRO A 91 7.30 16.51 -1.78
CA PRO A 91 8.18 15.50 -1.17
C PRO A 91 7.51 14.74 0.01
N PRO A 92 8.01 13.53 0.35
CA PRO A 92 7.45 12.72 1.43
C PRO A 92 7.51 13.41 2.80
N ARG A 93 6.39 13.40 3.55
CA ARG A 93 6.28 14.03 4.88
C ARG A 93 6.68 13.16 6.09
N ASP A 94 7.45 12.07 5.89
CA ASP A 94 7.88 11.07 6.92
C ASP A 94 6.82 10.76 8.01
N ARG A 95 5.57 10.53 7.60
CA ARG A 95 4.47 10.22 8.55
C ARG A 95 4.65 8.86 9.25
N THR A 96 5.51 7.99 8.71
CA THR A 96 5.92 6.71 9.34
C THR A 96 6.71 6.92 10.64
N SER A 97 7.29 8.10 10.86
CA SER A 97 8.13 8.39 12.03
C SER A 97 7.45 8.11 13.38
N GLU A 98 6.14 8.32 13.49
CA GLU A 98 5.40 8.00 14.72
C GLU A 98 5.33 6.49 14.99
N LEU A 99 5.21 5.67 13.94
CA LEU A 99 5.25 4.21 14.06
C LEU A 99 6.67 3.69 14.31
N ARG A 100 7.68 4.34 13.72
CA ARG A 100 9.10 3.98 13.89
C ARG A 100 9.52 4.04 15.37
N LYS A 101 9.01 5.02 16.12
CA LYS A 101 9.28 5.19 17.56
C LYS A 101 8.76 4.03 18.42
N LEU A 102 7.83 3.21 17.91
CA LEU A 102 7.23 2.10 18.63
C LEU A 102 8.11 0.83 18.65
N GLY A 103 9.21 0.82 17.87
CA GLY A 103 10.22 -0.25 17.94
C GLY A 103 9.92 -1.50 17.10
N PHE A 104 8.99 -1.43 16.14
CA PHE A 104 8.76 -2.53 15.20
C PHE A 104 10.04 -2.89 14.43
N PRO A 105 10.32 -4.17 14.19
CA PRO A 105 11.21 -4.56 13.10
C PRO A 105 10.76 -3.89 11.81
N ASN A 106 11.69 -3.40 11.01
CA ASN A 106 11.37 -2.65 9.81
C ASN A 106 12.16 -3.13 8.59
N ARG A 107 11.59 -2.84 7.42
CA ARG A 107 12.17 -3.09 6.10
C ARG A 107 11.81 -1.96 5.15
N HIS A 108 12.68 -1.64 4.19
CA HIS A 108 12.37 -0.71 3.12
C HIS A 108 12.02 -1.46 1.81
N LEU A 109 11.26 -0.81 0.93
CA LEU A 109 10.85 -1.34 -0.39
C LEU A 109 11.65 -0.68 -1.53
N GLY A 110 12.91 -0.36 -1.26
CA GLY A 110 13.76 0.45 -2.12
C GLY A 110 13.68 1.95 -1.82
N SER A 111 14.41 2.75 -2.60
CA SER A 111 14.61 4.19 -2.37
C SER A 111 13.54 5.10 -2.98
N VAL A 112 12.79 4.60 -3.97
CA VAL A 112 11.74 5.38 -4.65
C VAL A 112 10.40 5.13 -3.97
N GLN A 113 9.66 6.19 -3.68
CA GLN A 113 8.38 6.12 -3.01
C GLN A 113 7.35 5.37 -3.86
N MET A 114 6.54 4.54 -3.20
CA MET A 114 5.42 3.82 -3.80
C MET A 114 4.11 4.33 -3.20
N THR A 115 3.02 4.25 -3.95
CA THR A 115 1.67 4.35 -3.37
C THR A 115 1.43 3.18 -2.41
N THR A 116 0.50 3.32 -1.45
CA THR A 116 0.23 2.26 -0.46
C THR A 116 -0.20 0.94 -1.12
N ASP A 117 -0.99 1.00 -2.18
CA ASP A 117 -1.42 -0.18 -2.92
C ASP A 117 -0.27 -0.84 -3.70
N THR A 118 0.62 -0.05 -4.31
CA THR A 118 1.84 -0.58 -4.93
C THR A 118 2.74 -1.22 -3.89
N ALA A 119 2.99 -0.54 -2.76
CA ALA A 119 3.79 -1.06 -1.65
C ALA A 119 3.24 -2.40 -1.15
N LEU A 120 1.92 -2.51 -0.99
CA LEU A 120 1.25 -3.76 -0.61
C LEU A 120 1.47 -4.86 -1.66
N GLY A 121 1.29 -4.54 -2.95
CA GLY A 121 1.53 -5.48 -4.05
C GLY A 121 2.98 -5.97 -4.09
N VAL A 122 3.95 -5.07 -3.92
CA VAL A 122 5.38 -5.40 -3.85
C VAL A 122 5.67 -6.29 -2.64
N THR A 123 5.18 -5.94 -1.45
CA THR A 123 5.35 -6.76 -0.26
C THR A 123 4.85 -8.19 -0.50
N LYS A 124 3.66 -8.35 -1.10
CA LYS A 124 3.12 -9.67 -1.45
C LYS A 124 4.03 -10.43 -2.43
N LEU A 125 4.46 -9.80 -3.52
CA LEU A 125 5.37 -10.42 -4.49
C LEU A 125 6.67 -10.91 -3.81
N VAL A 126 7.23 -10.11 -2.90
CA VAL A 126 8.46 -10.46 -2.21
C VAL A 126 8.25 -11.59 -1.20
N VAL A 127 7.33 -11.42 -0.26
CA VAL A 127 7.26 -12.31 0.91
C VAL A 127 6.45 -13.57 0.63
N HIS A 128 5.41 -13.47 -0.21
CA HIS A 128 4.55 -14.60 -0.54
C HIS A 128 5.01 -15.30 -1.82
N ASP A 129 5.24 -14.56 -2.90
CA ASP A 129 5.63 -15.16 -4.19
C ASP A 129 7.14 -15.39 -4.32
N LYS A 130 7.91 -14.99 -3.30
CA LYS A 130 9.37 -15.19 -3.20
C LYS A 130 10.16 -14.54 -4.34
N VAL A 131 9.65 -13.44 -4.89
CA VAL A 131 10.35 -12.67 -5.93
C VAL A 131 11.28 -11.65 -5.26
N PRO A 132 12.60 -11.68 -5.49
CA PRO A 132 13.50 -10.66 -4.95
C PRO A 132 13.06 -9.25 -5.37
N LEU A 133 13.20 -8.28 -4.46
CA LEU A 133 12.73 -6.91 -4.67
C LEU A 133 13.24 -6.29 -5.98
N GLN A 134 14.48 -6.58 -6.35
CA GLN A 134 15.15 -6.05 -7.55
C GLN A 134 14.68 -6.72 -8.86
N GLU A 135 14.04 -7.89 -8.78
CA GLU A 135 13.53 -8.62 -9.96
C GLU A 135 12.10 -8.22 -10.34
N ILE A 136 11.42 -7.45 -9.49
CA ILE A 136 10.07 -6.95 -9.80
C ILE A 136 10.19 -5.89 -10.91
N PRO A 137 9.41 -6.00 -12.00
CA PRO A 137 9.46 -5.01 -13.06
C PRO A 137 8.79 -3.71 -12.60
N TYR A 138 9.53 -2.62 -12.63
CA TYR A 138 9.08 -1.30 -12.19
C TYR A 138 9.06 -0.27 -13.30
N VAL A 139 8.20 0.73 -13.13
CA VAL A 139 8.28 2.01 -13.82
C VAL A 139 8.27 3.12 -12.79
N ASP A 140 9.27 4.00 -12.89
CA ASP A 140 9.42 5.16 -12.02
C ASP A 140 8.84 6.37 -12.71
N PHE A 141 8.06 7.14 -11.96
CA PHE A 141 7.50 8.41 -12.39
C PHE A 141 6.72 8.34 -13.72
N PRO A 142 5.79 7.36 -13.90
CA PRO A 142 5.14 7.18 -15.18
C PRO A 142 4.25 8.37 -15.54
N THR A 143 4.30 8.79 -16.81
CA THR A 143 3.35 9.75 -17.37
C THR A 143 2.12 9.02 -17.91
N ILE A 144 0.96 9.30 -17.32
CA ILE A 144 -0.33 8.79 -17.79
C ILE A 144 -0.89 9.77 -18.82
N VAL A 145 -0.81 9.39 -20.09
CA VAL A 145 -1.30 10.19 -21.22
C VAL A 145 -2.78 9.88 -21.48
N PHE A 146 -3.62 10.91 -21.59
CA PHE A 146 -5.05 10.80 -21.93
C PHE A 146 -5.33 11.16 -23.38
N ASN A 147 -4.70 12.22 -23.88
CA ASN A 147 -4.70 12.63 -25.29
C ASN A 147 -3.46 13.52 -25.56
N ALA A 148 -3.39 14.11 -26.75
CA ALA A 148 -2.25 14.93 -27.17
C ALA A 148 -1.97 16.18 -26.31
N LYS A 149 -2.94 16.62 -25.48
CA LYS A 149 -2.84 17.84 -24.66
C LYS A 149 -2.91 17.58 -23.16
N GLU A 150 -3.26 16.35 -22.76
CA GLU A 150 -3.59 16.03 -21.39
C GLU A 150 -2.83 14.79 -20.92
N SER A 151 -2.02 14.98 -19.89
CA SER A 151 -1.26 13.93 -19.22
C SER A 151 -1.00 14.31 -17.77
N VAL A 152 -0.79 13.30 -16.92
CA VAL A 152 -0.37 13.47 -15.52
C VAL A 152 0.89 12.65 -15.29
N GLU A 153 1.95 13.27 -14.78
CA GLU A 153 3.09 12.54 -14.25
C GLU A 153 2.76 12.09 -12.82
N MET A 154 2.95 10.79 -12.55
CA MET A 154 2.69 10.22 -11.24
C MET A 154 4.01 10.18 -10.47
N PRO A 155 4.23 10.93 -9.37
CA PRO A 155 5.53 11.06 -8.71
C PRO A 155 5.88 9.84 -7.82
N PHE A 156 5.60 8.62 -8.29
CA PHE A 156 5.81 7.37 -7.55
C PHE A 156 6.32 6.24 -8.46
N ARG A 157 6.90 5.21 -7.85
CA ARG A 157 7.19 3.92 -8.47
C ARG A 157 5.95 3.05 -8.51
N TYR A 158 5.74 2.36 -9.63
CA TYR A 158 4.66 1.40 -9.85
C TYR A 158 5.20 0.06 -10.36
N ILE A 159 4.51 -1.04 -10.04
CA ILE A 159 4.74 -2.33 -10.69
C ILE A 159 4.31 -2.23 -12.16
N VAL A 160 5.09 -2.79 -13.08
CA VAL A 160 4.69 -2.91 -14.50
C VAL A 160 3.88 -4.18 -14.68
N ARG A 161 2.71 -4.03 -15.31
CA ARG A 161 1.84 -5.14 -15.70
C ARG A 161 1.20 -4.83 -17.05
N ASP A 162 1.14 -5.83 -17.93
CA ASP A 162 0.55 -5.71 -19.27
C ASP A 162 1.12 -4.54 -20.10
N GLY A 163 2.41 -4.22 -19.90
CA GLY A 163 3.13 -3.17 -20.63
C GLY A 163 3.01 -1.76 -20.06
N GLY A 164 2.34 -1.56 -18.92
CA GLY A 164 2.18 -0.24 -18.29
C GLY A 164 2.20 -0.27 -16.76
N PRO A 165 2.11 0.90 -16.08
CA PRO A 165 1.99 0.95 -14.63
C PRO A 165 0.68 0.29 -14.18
N LEU A 166 0.77 -0.60 -13.20
CA LEU A 166 -0.39 -1.22 -12.57
C LEU A 166 -1.12 -0.19 -11.70
N LEU A 167 -2.24 0.32 -12.20
CA LEU A 167 -3.10 1.26 -11.49
C LEU A 167 -4.33 0.56 -10.90
N PRO A 168 -4.87 1.03 -9.76
CA PRO A 168 -6.16 0.58 -9.28
C PRO A 168 -7.27 0.79 -10.32
N PRO A 169 -8.28 -0.10 -10.38
CA PRO A 169 -9.47 0.14 -11.19
C PRO A 169 -10.10 1.49 -10.86
N GLY A 170 -10.49 2.26 -11.88
CA GLY A 170 -11.06 3.59 -11.71
C GLY A 170 -10.05 4.74 -11.59
N MET A 171 -8.76 4.45 -11.33
CA MET A 171 -7.77 5.51 -11.07
C MET A 171 -7.54 6.38 -12.31
N ARG A 172 -7.52 5.79 -13.51
CA ARG A 172 -7.35 6.54 -14.76
C ARG A 172 -8.54 7.49 -14.99
N GLU A 173 -9.75 7.04 -14.71
CA GLU A 173 -10.98 7.85 -14.81
C GLU A 173 -10.99 8.98 -13.77
N HIS A 174 -10.51 8.72 -12.55
CA HIS A 174 -10.37 9.74 -11.52
C HIS A 174 -9.37 10.83 -11.93
N LEU A 175 -8.18 10.45 -12.41
CA LEU A 175 -7.19 11.40 -12.92
C LEU A 175 -7.73 12.25 -14.08
N LYS A 176 -8.48 11.64 -15.00
CA LYS A 176 -9.12 12.37 -16.10
C LYS A 176 -10.14 13.38 -15.60
N LYS A 177 -11.00 13.00 -14.65
CA LYS A 177 -11.98 13.91 -14.04
C LYS A 177 -11.33 15.08 -13.31
N ASP A 178 -10.18 14.86 -12.67
CA ASP A 178 -9.46 15.93 -11.99
C ASP A 178 -8.80 16.91 -12.98
N LEU A 179 -8.31 16.41 -14.13
CA LEU A 179 -7.87 17.29 -15.22
C LEU A 179 -9.02 18.14 -15.79
N ASP A 180 -10.22 17.56 -15.93
CA ASP A 180 -11.40 18.27 -16.45
C ASP A 180 -11.88 19.39 -15.53
N ARG A 181 -11.59 19.32 -14.23
CA ARG A 181 -11.93 20.36 -13.24
C ARG A 181 -11.00 21.58 -13.29
N GLY A 182 -9.86 21.47 -13.97
CA GLY A 182 -8.82 22.52 -13.99
C GLY A 182 -9.13 23.75 -14.86
N PHE A 183 -10.36 23.91 -15.35
CA PHE A 183 -10.71 24.93 -16.37
C PHE A 183 -11.82 25.92 -15.98
N ASP A 184 -12.09 26.12 -14.70
CA ASP A 184 -12.92 27.24 -14.24
C ASP A 184 -12.01 28.43 -13.87
N PHE A 185 -11.80 29.36 -14.82
CA PHE A 185 -11.12 30.64 -14.61
C PHE A 185 -12.08 31.75 -14.21
#